data_AF-A0A7X9C9V4-F1
#
_entry.id   AF-A0A7X9C9V4-F1
#
_cell.length_a   1.000
_cell.length_b   1.000
_cell.length_c   1.000
_cell.angle_alpha   90.00
_cell.angle_beta   90.00
_cell.angle_gamma   90.00
#
_symmetry.space_group_name_H-M   'P 1'
#
loop_
_entity.id
_entity.type
_entity.pdbx_description
1 polymer ?
#
loop_
_entity_poly.entity_id
_entity_poly.type
_entity_poly.pdbx_seq_one_letter_code
_entity_poly.pdbx_strand_id
1 'polypeptide(L)'
;ELPRRVTLGAAYSACRSTGALYQPGPEETDRASRAAHALMHRRGIELLDAASPLSAQLRPVLSVLSMDVLESAARGVPAWVHAPRAPEWIHEVWERYGMQRMGRGPTAAPPVAADEPARLIAQVLEGGA
;
A
#
# COMPACT_ATOMS: atom_id res chain seq x y z
N GLU A 1 -5.75 -13.54 -4.87
CA GLU A 1 -6.19 -12.13 -4.78
C GLU A 1 -7.19 -11.95 -3.64
N LEU A 2 -7.26 -10.75 -3.05
CA LEU A 2 -8.24 -10.46 -2.00
C LEU A 2 -9.64 -10.22 -2.59
N PRO A 3 -10.71 -10.60 -1.87
CA PRO A 3 -12.06 -10.27 -2.32
C PRO A 3 -12.26 -8.75 -2.41
N ARG A 4 -12.82 -8.27 -3.52
CA ARG A 4 -13.09 -6.83 -3.75
C ARG A 4 -13.86 -6.14 -2.62
N ARG A 5 -14.80 -6.86 -1.97
CA ARG A 5 -15.54 -6.35 -0.80
C ARG A 5 -14.65 -5.98 0.40
N VAL A 6 -13.48 -6.62 0.51
CA VAL A 6 -12.48 -6.37 1.56
C VAL A 6 -11.68 -5.14 1.19
N THR A 7 -11.11 -5.08 -0.02
CA THR A 7 -10.27 -3.96 -0.46
C THR A 7 -11.05 -2.65 -0.57
N LEU A 8 -12.19 -2.66 -1.27
CA LEU A 8 -13.07 -1.47 -1.34
C LEU A 8 -13.67 -1.10 0.02
N GLY A 9 -14.01 -2.10 0.83
CA GLY A 9 -14.51 -1.84 2.18
C GLY A 9 -13.47 -1.17 3.07
N ALA A 10 -12.21 -1.61 2.98
CA ALA A 10 -11.08 -1.01 3.67
C ALA A 10 -10.85 0.42 3.19
N ALA A 11 -10.73 0.62 1.88
CA ALA A 11 -10.52 1.95 1.29
C ALA A 11 -11.64 2.93 1.65
N TYR A 12 -12.90 2.50 1.53
CA TYR A 12 -14.05 3.30 1.95
C TYR A 12 -13.97 3.69 3.42
N SER A 13 -13.73 2.73 4.31
CA SER A 13 -13.66 3.01 5.75
C SER A 13 -12.50 3.95 6.10
N ALA A 14 -11.36 3.80 5.44
CA ALA A 14 -10.22 4.68 5.58
C ALA A 14 -10.54 6.11 5.14
N CYS A 15 -10.97 6.29 3.89
CA CYS A 15 -11.32 7.61 3.33
C CYS A 15 -12.35 8.33 4.22
N ARG A 16 -13.36 7.60 4.72
CA ARG A 16 -14.37 8.16 5.63
C ARG A 16 -13.81 8.61 6.97
N SER A 17 -12.80 7.91 7.49
CA SER A 17 -12.20 8.22 8.80
C SER A 17 -11.12 9.30 8.76
N THR A 18 -10.40 9.42 7.64
CA THR A 18 -9.22 10.30 7.52
C THR A 18 -9.43 11.49 6.58
N GLY A 19 -10.46 11.46 5.73
CA GLY A 19 -10.59 12.40 4.61
C GLY A 19 -9.63 12.14 3.46
N ALA A 20 -9.00 10.95 3.40
CA ALA A 20 -8.10 10.58 2.31
C ALA A 20 -8.84 10.47 0.96
N LEU A 21 -8.09 10.71 -0.12
CA LEU A 21 -8.55 10.50 -1.49
C LEU A 21 -8.42 9.02 -1.85
N TYR A 22 -9.35 8.52 -2.66
CA TYR A 22 -9.26 7.18 -3.21
C TYR A 22 -8.56 7.22 -4.57
N GLN A 23 -7.47 6.47 -4.74
CA GLN A 23 -6.85 6.27 -6.04
C GLN A 23 -7.24 4.88 -6.58
N PRO A 24 -8.00 4.79 -7.68
CA PRO A 24 -8.29 3.51 -8.31
C PRO A 24 -7.03 2.81 -8.82
N GLY A 25 -6.97 1.49 -8.63
CA GLY A 25 -5.93 0.65 -9.24
C GLY A 25 -6.09 0.55 -10.76
N PRO A 26 -5.00 0.32 -11.52
CA PRO A 26 -5.03 0.22 -12.98
C PRO A 26 -5.92 -0.92 -13.49
N GLU A 27 -6.12 -1.98 -12.70
CA GLU A 27 -6.98 -3.11 -13.00
C GLU A 27 -8.47 -2.86 -12.72
N GLU A 28 -8.82 -1.80 -11.99
CA GLU A 28 -10.19 -1.49 -11.55
C GLU A 28 -11.06 -0.85 -12.65
N THR A 29 -11.01 -1.43 -13.86
CA THR A 29 -11.67 -0.90 -15.06
C THR A 29 -12.98 -1.60 -15.39
N ASP A 30 -13.39 -2.62 -14.64
CA ASP A 30 -14.64 -3.33 -14.89
C ASP A 30 -15.89 -2.53 -14.45
N ARG A 31 -17.07 -2.93 -14.92
CA ARG A 31 -18.34 -2.24 -14.61
C ARG A 31 -18.64 -2.18 -13.12
N ALA A 32 -18.28 -3.22 -12.35
CA ALA A 32 -18.54 -3.24 -10.91
C ALA A 32 -17.60 -2.29 -10.17
N SER A 33 -16.33 -2.22 -10.58
CA SER A 33 -15.37 -1.25 -10.05
C SER A 33 -15.82 0.19 -10.28
N ARG A 34 -16.21 0.54 -11.53
CA ARG A 34 -16.77 1.88 -11.83
C ARG A 34 -18.02 2.21 -11.01
N ALA A 35 -18.92 1.24 -10.83
CA ALA A 35 -20.13 1.44 -10.02
C ALA A 35 -19.78 1.68 -8.54
N ALA A 36 -18.78 0.98 -8.01
CA ALA A 36 -18.29 1.21 -6.66
C ALA A 36 -17.64 2.59 -6.51
N HIS A 37 -16.79 3.01 -7.45
CA HIS A 37 -16.18 4.35 -7.42
C HIS A 37 -17.22 5.47 -7.49
N ALA A 38 -18.23 5.31 -8.37
CA ALA A 38 -19.34 6.25 -8.45
C ALA A 38 -20.13 6.33 -7.13
N LEU A 39 -20.29 5.20 -6.44
CA LEU A 39 -20.93 5.16 -5.13
C LEU A 39 -20.08 5.84 -4.05
N MET A 40 -18.75 5.66 -4.07
CA MET A 40 -17.82 6.34 -3.17
C MET A 40 -17.87 7.86 -3.37
N HIS A 41 -17.83 8.32 -4.62
CA HIS A 41 -17.96 9.72 -4.99
C HIS A 41 -19.30 10.32 -4.51
N ARG A 42 -20.42 9.62 -4.74
CA ARG A 42 -21.74 10.02 -4.22
C ARG A 42 -21.80 10.12 -2.69
N ARG A 43 -20.91 9.44 -1.97
CA ARG A 43 -20.78 9.51 -0.51
C ARG A 43 -19.69 10.49 -0.03
N GLY A 44 -19.22 11.35 -0.93
CA GLY A 44 -18.27 12.43 -0.62
C GLY A 44 -16.83 11.98 -0.51
N ILE A 45 -16.47 10.79 -1.04
CA ILE A 45 -15.06 10.40 -1.18
C ILE A 45 -14.57 10.90 -2.53
N GLU A 46 -13.61 11.80 -2.51
CA GLU A 46 -12.96 12.30 -3.71
C GLU A 46 -12.02 11.23 -4.30
N LEU A 47 -12.05 11.10 -5.62
CA LEU A 47 -11.25 10.15 -6.38
C LEU A 47 -10.05 10.90 -6.98
N LEU A 48 -8.85 10.41 -6.72
CA LEU A 48 -7.66 10.89 -7.40
C LEU A 48 -7.62 10.34 -8.82
N ASP A 49 -7.12 11.14 -9.76
CA ASP A 49 -6.82 10.67 -11.11
C ASP A 49 -5.75 9.57 -11.06
N ALA A 50 -6.09 8.39 -11.56
CA ALA A 50 -5.22 7.21 -11.61
C ALA A 50 -4.01 7.41 -12.54
N ALA A 51 -4.00 8.46 -13.38
CA ALA A 51 -2.89 8.75 -14.29
C ALA A 51 -1.57 9.14 -13.59
N SER A 52 -1.62 9.56 -12.31
CA SER A 52 -0.41 9.91 -11.57
C SER A 52 0.17 8.69 -10.82
N PRO A 53 1.39 8.24 -11.17
CA PRO A 53 2.00 7.10 -10.48
C PRO A 53 2.25 7.45 -9.02
N LEU A 54 2.04 6.49 -8.11
CA LEU A 54 2.23 6.69 -6.68
C LEU A 54 3.66 7.17 -6.33
N SER A 55 4.64 6.75 -7.12
CA SER A 55 6.04 7.17 -7.00
C SER A 55 6.27 8.67 -7.22
N ALA A 56 5.41 9.34 -8.00
CA ALA A 56 5.45 10.79 -8.19
C ALA A 56 4.72 11.57 -7.09
N GLN A 57 4.01 10.86 -6.20
CA GLN A 57 3.25 11.48 -5.13
C GLN A 57 4.08 11.54 -3.84
N LEU A 58 4.05 12.70 -3.17
CA LEU A 58 4.65 12.93 -1.85
C LEU A 58 3.62 12.95 -0.71
N ARG A 59 2.41 12.45 -1.00
CA ARG A 59 1.29 12.45 -0.04
C ARG A 59 1.35 11.19 0.80
N PRO A 60 0.91 11.24 2.07
CA PRO A 60 0.84 10.05 2.90
C PRO A 60 -0.02 8.95 2.26
N VAL A 61 0.42 7.70 2.38
CA VAL A 61 -0.18 6.55 1.67
C VAL A 61 -0.87 5.60 2.64
N LEU A 62 -2.02 5.09 2.22
CA LEU A 62 -2.72 4.02 2.91
C LEU A 62 -3.12 2.95 1.89
N SER A 63 -2.73 1.70 2.14
CA SER A 63 -3.10 0.59 1.26
C SER A 63 -3.45 -0.67 2.07
N VAL A 64 -4.02 -1.66 1.39
CA VAL A 64 -4.13 -3.02 1.92
C VAL A 64 -2.88 -3.83 1.61
N LEU A 65 -2.25 -3.55 0.47
CA LEU A 65 -1.12 -4.29 -0.09
C LEU A 65 0.22 -3.66 0.29
N SER A 66 1.25 -4.50 0.32
CA SER A 66 2.56 -4.16 0.91
C SER A 66 3.41 -3.25 0.05
N MET A 67 3.38 -3.38 -1.28
CA MET A 67 4.35 -2.70 -2.17
C MET A 67 4.25 -1.18 -2.08
N ASP A 68 3.05 -0.62 -2.26
CA ASP A 68 2.80 0.83 -2.18
C ASP A 68 3.29 1.44 -0.85
N VAL A 69 3.09 0.70 0.24
CA VAL A 69 3.46 1.13 1.60
C VAL A 69 4.97 1.10 1.77
N LEU A 70 5.63 0.01 1.35
CA LEU A 70 7.08 -0.15 1.49
C LEU A 70 7.85 0.80 0.57
N GLU A 71 7.38 1.01 -0.67
CA GLU A 71 7.97 1.98 -1.60
C GLU A 71 7.82 3.42 -1.08
N SER A 72 6.67 3.75 -0.50
CA SER A 72 6.46 5.06 0.10
C SER A 72 7.32 5.26 1.33
N ALA A 73 7.40 4.26 2.21
CA ALA A 73 8.25 4.29 3.39
C ALA A 73 9.74 4.41 3.02
N ALA A 74 10.21 3.69 2.00
CA ALA A 74 11.57 3.79 1.49
C ALA A 74 11.93 5.18 0.97
N ARG A 75 10.94 5.94 0.45
CA ARG A 75 11.10 7.33 0.02
C ARG A 75 10.94 8.35 1.16
N GLY A 76 10.70 7.90 2.40
CA GLY A 76 10.41 8.77 3.54
C GLY A 76 9.00 9.38 3.52
N VAL A 77 8.09 8.86 2.69
CA VAL A 77 6.69 9.26 2.66
C VAL A 77 5.93 8.46 3.72
N PRO A 78 5.20 9.11 4.66
CA PRO A 78 4.45 8.41 5.68
C PRO A 78 3.44 7.43 5.07
N ALA A 79 3.50 6.15 5.48
CA ALA A 79 2.66 5.11 4.91
C ALA A 79 2.16 4.12 5.97
N TRP A 80 0.93 3.64 5.78
CA TRP A 80 0.29 2.69 6.69
C TRP A 80 -0.49 1.62 5.93
N VAL A 81 -0.79 0.53 6.63
CA VAL A 81 -1.73 -0.50 6.17
C VAL A 81 -3.08 -0.36 6.86
N HIS A 82 -4.16 -0.64 6.13
CA HIS A 82 -5.51 -0.68 6.68
C HIS A 82 -6.41 -1.65 5.94
N ALA A 83 -6.89 -2.67 6.65
CA ALA A 83 -7.99 -3.56 6.23
C ALA A 83 -8.48 -4.37 7.43
N PRO A 84 -9.39 -3.82 8.25
CA PRO A 84 -9.85 -4.47 9.50
C PRO A 84 -10.55 -5.82 9.30
N ARG A 85 -11.03 -6.10 8.09
CA ARG A 85 -11.73 -7.34 7.72
C ARG A 85 -10.92 -8.19 6.75
N ALA A 86 -9.59 -8.00 6.72
CA ALA A 86 -8.72 -8.84 5.91
C ALA A 86 -8.61 -10.24 6.51
N PRO A 87 -8.34 -11.27 5.69
CA PRO A 87 -7.96 -12.59 6.19
C PRO A 87 -6.65 -12.52 6.97
N GLU A 88 -6.44 -13.46 7.90
CA GLU A 88 -5.29 -13.46 8.81
C GLU A 88 -3.93 -13.39 8.09
N TRP A 89 -3.78 -14.09 6.97
CA TRP A 89 -2.52 -14.10 6.21
C TRP A 89 -2.08 -12.70 5.75
N ILE A 90 -3.01 -11.74 5.59
CA ILE A 90 -2.65 -10.34 5.30
C ILE A 90 -2.01 -9.68 6.51
N HIS A 91 -2.52 -9.95 7.71
CA HIS A 91 -1.95 -9.44 8.95
C HIS A 91 -0.55 -10.04 9.19
N GLU A 92 -0.36 -11.33 8.93
CA GLU A 92 0.95 -11.98 8.96
C GLU A 92 1.94 -11.34 7.98
N VAL A 93 1.50 -11.00 6.76
CA VAL A 93 2.32 -10.25 5.79
C VAL A 93 2.72 -8.90 6.36
N TRP A 94 1.79 -8.16 6.97
CA TRP A 94 2.09 -6.86 7.56
C TRP A 94 3.10 -6.96 8.70
N GLU A 95 2.96 -7.94 9.57
CA GLU A 95 3.92 -8.18 10.65
C GLU A 95 5.29 -8.58 10.12
N ARG A 96 5.35 -9.49 9.14
CA ARG A 96 6.60 -9.95 8.52
C ARG A 96 7.41 -8.79 7.95
N TYR A 97 6.75 -7.80 7.35
CA TYR A 97 7.41 -6.63 6.75
C TYR A 97 7.42 -5.39 7.65
N GLY A 98 7.04 -5.53 8.92
CA GLY A 98 7.08 -4.42 9.89
C GLY A 98 6.13 -3.26 9.57
N MET A 99 5.08 -3.49 8.79
CA MET A 99 4.15 -2.46 8.35
C MET A 99 3.21 -2.01 9.47
N GLN A 100 3.08 -0.70 9.64
CA GLN A 100 2.29 -0.12 10.71
C GLN A 100 0.84 0.09 10.29
N ARG A 101 -0.08 -0.36 11.15
CA ARG A 101 -1.52 -0.14 10.96
C ARG A 101 -1.88 1.33 11.14
N MET A 102 -2.89 1.79 10.41
CA MET A 102 -3.48 3.11 10.60
C MET A 102 -3.78 3.40 12.08
N GLY A 103 -3.45 4.60 12.54
CA GLY A 103 -3.60 5.00 13.94
C GLY A 103 -2.37 4.72 14.82
N ARG A 104 -1.32 4.11 14.27
CA ARG A 104 0.03 4.03 14.86
C ARG A 104 1.00 4.98 14.16
N GLY A 105 2.27 4.98 14.57
CA GLY A 105 3.34 5.65 13.82
C GLY A 105 3.45 5.12 12.38
N PRO A 106 4.08 5.86 11.45
CA PRO A 106 4.23 5.41 10.06
C PRO A 106 5.12 4.17 9.96
N THR A 107 4.92 3.41 8.88
CA THR A 107 5.79 2.29 8.51
C THR A 107 7.21 2.79 8.30
N ALA A 108 8.18 2.17 8.96
CA ALA A 108 9.58 2.51 8.80
C ALA A 108 10.09 2.10 7.41
N ALA A 109 11.09 2.81 6.90
CA ALA A 109 11.77 2.44 5.67
C ALA A 109 12.38 1.03 5.83
N PRO A 110 12.22 0.14 4.83
CA PRO A 110 12.91 -1.15 4.84
C PRO A 110 14.43 -0.94 4.92
N PRO A 111 15.17 -1.78 5.65
CA PRO A 111 16.62 -1.69 5.69
C PRO A 111 17.18 -1.96 4.29
N VAL A 112 18.01 -1.04 3.81
CA VAL A 112 18.78 -1.21 2.57
C VAL A 112 20.16 -1.73 2.95
N ALA A 113 20.56 -2.86 2.39
CA ALA A 113 21.90 -3.40 2.61
C ALA A 113 22.96 -2.40 2.13
N ALA A 114 24.10 -2.35 2.82
CA ALA A 114 25.18 -1.43 2.46
C ALA A 114 25.83 -1.76 1.10
N ASP A 115 25.75 -3.02 0.68
CA ASP A 115 26.32 -3.51 -0.57
C ASP A 115 25.24 -4.03 -1.53
N GLU A 116 25.55 -3.97 -2.82
CA GLU A 116 24.69 -4.51 -3.86
C GLU A 116 24.57 -6.04 -3.73
N PRO A 117 23.36 -6.62 -3.88
CA PRO A 117 23.16 -8.07 -3.79
C PRO A 117 24.07 -8.86 -4.72
N ALA A 118 24.32 -8.33 -5.93
CA ALA A 118 25.21 -8.97 -6.91
C ALA A 118 26.66 -9.08 -6.39
N ARG A 119 27.15 -8.07 -5.67
CA ARG A 119 28.50 -8.08 -5.08
C ARG A 119 28.58 -9.08 -3.93
N LEU A 120 27.57 -9.11 -3.05
CA LEU A 120 27.50 -10.08 -1.95
C LEU A 120 27.47 -11.52 -2.48
N ILE A 121 26.71 -11.77 -3.55
CA ILE A 121 26.68 -13.08 -4.21
C ILE A 121 28.04 -13.42 -4.83
N ALA A 122 28.68 -12.48 -5.52
CA ALA A 122 30.01 -12.70 -6.11
C ALA A 122 31.05 -13.07 -5.03
N GLN A 123 31.08 -12.36 -3.90
CA GLN A 123 31.98 -12.69 -2.77
C GLN A 123 31.78 -14.11 -2.25
N VAL A 124 30.52 -14.55 -2.12
CA VAL A 124 30.19 -15.94 -1.71
C VAL A 124 30.67 -16.95 -2.76
N LEU A 125 30.51 -16.66 -4.05
CA LEU A 125 30.93 -17.54 -5.15
C LEU A 125 32.46 -17.60 -5.31
N GLU A 126 33.16 -16.50 -5.02
CA GLU A 126 34.63 -16.39 -5.08
C GLU A 126 35.33 -16.98 -3.83
N GLY A 127 34.56 -17.48 -2.85
CA GLY A 127 35.09 -18.10 -1.64
C GLY A 127 35.56 -17.13 -0.56
N GLY A 128 35.15 -15.86 -0.65
CA GLY A 128 35.51 -14.80 0.29
C GLY A 128 34.57 -14.68 1.50
N ALA A 129 34.24 -15.80 2.15
CA ALA A 129 33.48 -15.82 3.41
C ALA A 129 34.41 -15.97 4.62
#